data_AF-A0A9P8Q2U0-F1
#
_entry.id   AF-A0A9P8Q2U0-F1
#
_cell.length_a   1.000
_cell.length_b   1.000
_cell.length_c   1.000
_cell.angle_alpha   90.00
_cell.angle_beta   90.00
_cell.angle_gamma   90.00
#
_symmetry.space_group_name_H-M   'P 1'
#
loop_
_entity.id
_entity.type
_entity.pdbx_description
1 polymer ?
#
loop_
_entity_poly.entity_id
_entity_poly.type
_entity_poly.pdbx_seq_one_letter_code
_entity_poly.pdbx_strand_id
1 'polypeptide(L)'
;AIILGTQHILTGSGDIVVAGGAESMTNTPYYVPAARGGLRFGDGSIIDGISRDGLNDAYDGKAMGVAAEKCAADHNISREEQDDFAIQSYKKAQKAHANGKFKAEIAP
;
A
#
# COMPACT_ATOMS: atom_id res chain seq x y z
N ALA A 1 -10.72 5.58 -6.99
CA ALA A 1 -11.84 6.38 -6.45
C ALA A 1 -12.01 7.73 -7.15
N ILE A 2 -11.02 8.63 -7.12
CA ILE A 2 -11.16 10.00 -7.67
C ILE A 2 -11.57 10.02 -9.15
N ILE A 3 -10.86 9.28 -10.02
CA ILE A 3 -11.19 9.21 -11.46
C ILE A 3 -12.64 8.75 -11.69
N LEU A 4 -13.09 7.72 -10.97
CA LEU A 4 -14.48 7.25 -11.05
C LEU A 4 -15.46 8.32 -10.56
N GLY A 5 -15.15 9.00 -9.46
CA GLY A 5 -15.96 10.12 -8.97
C GLY A 5 -16.09 11.25 -10.00
N THR A 6 -15.00 11.60 -10.69
CA THR A 6 -15.04 12.55 -11.80
C THR A 6 -15.90 12.04 -12.96
N GLN A 7 -15.79 10.77 -13.34
CA GLN A 7 -16.61 10.18 -14.40
C GLN A 7 -18.10 10.20 -14.06
N HIS A 8 -18.46 9.94 -12.79
CA HIS A 8 -19.84 10.05 -12.34
C HIS A 8 -20.40 11.46 -12.54
N ILE A 9 -19.61 12.49 -12.26
CA ILE A 9 -20.01 13.89 -12.48
C ILE A 9 -20.11 14.20 -13.97
N LEU A 10 -19.09 13.86 -14.76
CA LEU A 10 -19.06 14.18 -16.19
C LEU A 10 -20.16 13.49 -17.00
N THR A 11 -20.59 12.31 -16.56
CA THR A 11 -21.67 11.56 -17.23
C THR A 11 -23.07 11.96 -16.75
N GLY A 12 -23.18 12.91 -15.82
CA GLY A 12 -24.46 13.28 -15.21
C GLY A 12 -25.05 12.20 -14.29
N SER A 13 -24.23 11.23 -13.86
CA SER A 13 -24.64 10.16 -12.95
C SER A 13 -24.68 10.61 -11.48
N GLY A 14 -24.12 11.79 -11.17
CA GLY A 14 -24.25 12.43 -9.86
C GLY A 14 -23.63 13.81 -9.84
N ASP A 15 -24.23 14.74 -9.10
CA ASP A 15 -23.76 16.14 -9.06
C ASP A 15 -22.65 16.39 -8.05
N ILE A 16 -22.63 15.62 -6.95
CA ILE A 16 -21.65 15.71 -5.87
C ILE A 16 -21.22 14.30 -5.49
N VAL A 17 -19.91 14.03 -5.49
CA VAL A 17 -19.34 12.73 -5.15
C VAL A 17 -18.24 12.87 -4.11
N VAL A 18 -18.33 12.12 -3.02
CA VAL A 18 -17.24 11.95 -2.05
C VAL A 18 -16.38 10.78 -2.51
N ALA A 19 -15.07 11.01 -2.69
CA ALA A 19 -14.15 10.00 -3.14
C ALA A 19 -12.82 10.08 -2.37
N GLY A 20 -12.25 8.92 -2.06
CA GLY A 20 -11.01 8.80 -1.30
C GLY A 20 -10.58 7.34 -1.17
N GLY A 21 -9.68 7.07 -0.24
CA GLY A 21 -9.26 5.74 0.16
C GLY A 21 -8.95 5.72 1.66
N ALA A 22 -9.07 4.56 2.28
CA ALA A 22 -8.74 4.34 3.69
C ALA A 22 -8.08 2.97 3.82
N GLU A 23 -7.12 2.85 4.74
CA GLU A 23 -6.35 1.63 4.95
C GLU A 23 -5.99 1.50 6.44
N SER A 24 -5.97 0.28 6.96
CA SER A 24 -5.56 0.01 8.35
C SER A 24 -4.81 -1.32 8.44
N MET A 25 -3.55 -1.30 7.99
CA MET A 25 -2.70 -2.49 7.95
C MET A 25 -2.54 -3.15 9.34
N THR A 26 -2.50 -2.37 10.41
CA THR A 26 -2.40 -2.88 11.80
C THR A 26 -3.56 -3.82 12.18
N ASN A 27 -4.74 -3.60 11.60
CA ASN A 27 -5.94 -4.38 11.90
C ASN A 27 -6.20 -5.51 10.90
N THR A 28 -5.31 -5.71 9.92
CA THR A 28 -5.46 -6.80 8.95
C THR A 28 -5.33 -8.15 9.67
N PRO A 29 -6.31 -9.06 9.50
CA PRO A 29 -6.31 -10.32 10.22
C PRO A 29 -5.35 -11.35 9.61
N TYR A 30 -5.08 -12.39 10.39
CA TYR A 30 -4.53 -13.63 9.87
C TYR A 30 -5.64 -14.57 9.38
N TYR A 31 -5.32 -15.38 8.38
CA TYR A 31 -6.22 -16.36 7.81
C TYR A 31 -5.82 -17.79 8.15
N VAL A 32 -6.81 -18.66 8.31
CA VAL A 32 -6.64 -20.12 8.38
C VAL A 32 -7.52 -20.75 7.30
N PRO A 33 -7.06 -20.86 6.04
CA PRO A 33 -7.93 -21.18 4.90
C PRO A 33 -8.68 -22.50 5.05
N ALA A 34 -8.02 -23.52 5.61
CA ALA A 34 -8.59 -24.84 5.82
C ALA A 34 -9.58 -24.92 7.00
N ALA A 35 -9.69 -23.89 7.83
CA ALA A 35 -10.51 -23.94 9.05
C ALA A 35 -11.99 -24.24 8.76
N ARG A 36 -12.55 -23.70 7.66
CA ARG A 36 -13.96 -23.93 7.30
C ARG A 36 -14.27 -25.40 7.00
N GLY A 37 -13.34 -26.12 6.36
CA GLY A 37 -13.49 -27.54 6.02
C GLY A 37 -12.92 -28.50 7.06
N GLY A 38 -12.21 -27.98 8.06
CA GLY A 38 -11.45 -28.74 9.05
C GLY A 38 -10.06 -29.14 8.54
N LEU A 39 -9.03 -28.99 9.40
CA LEU A 39 -7.64 -29.33 9.06
C LEU A 39 -7.36 -30.84 9.02
N ARG A 40 -8.26 -31.66 9.60
CA ARG A 40 -8.11 -33.12 9.73
C ARG A 40 -6.79 -33.51 10.42
N PHE A 41 -5.78 -33.94 9.67
CA PHE A 41 -4.52 -34.46 10.19
C PHE A 41 -3.35 -33.87 9.39
N GLY A 42 -2.31 -33.40 10.08
CA GLY A 42 -1.15 -32.74 9.50
C GLY A 42 -1.05 -31.26 9.89
N ASP A 43 -0.01 -30.59 9.38
CA ASP A 43 0.26 -29.19 9.69
C ASP A 43 -0.72 -28.23 9.01
N GLY A 44 -0.99 -27.11 9.68
CA GLY A 44 -1.78 -26.01 9.17
C GLY A 44 -0.96 -24.73 9.06
N SER A 45 -1.31 -23.87 8.10
CA SER A 45 -0.71 -22.55 7.96
C SER A 45 -1.63 -21.46 8.49
N ILE A 46 -1.05 -20.54 9.26
CA ILE A 46 -1.64 -19.25 9.60
C ILE A 46 -1.04 -18.24 8.64
N ILE A 47 -1.87 -17.61 7.82
CA ILE A 47 -1.43 -16.74 6.72
C ILE A 47 -1.63 -15.28 7.12
N ASP A 48 -0.57 -14.47 7.03
CA ASP A 48 -0.65 -13.02 7.20
C ASP A 48 -1.45 -12.40 6.05
N GLY A 49 -2.54 -11.68 6.38
CA GLY A 49 -3.39 -11.06 5.38
C GLY A 49 -2.74 -9.88 4.66
N ILE A 50 -1.83 -9.14 5.29
CA ILE A 50 -1.09 -8.03 4.67
C ILE A 50 -0.20 -8.58 3.57
N SER A 51 0.59 -9.60 3.89
CA SER A 51 1.50 -10.22 2.91
C SER A 51 0.72 -10.85 1.77
N ARG A 52 -0.33 -11.62 2.08
CA ARG A 52 -1.12 -12.33 1.08
C ARG A 52 -1.87 -11.39 0.13
N ASP A 53 -2.56 -10.39 0.68
CA ASP A 53 -3.54 -9.62 -0.10
C ASP A 53 -2.98 -8.27 -0.60
N GLY A 54 -1.91 -7.76 0.01
CA GLY A 54 -1.39 -6.41 -0.27
C GLY A 54 0.06 -6.30 -0.72
N LEU A 55 0.95 -7.18 -0.25
CA LEU A 55 2.41 -6.99 -0.43
C LEU A 55 3.12 -8.08 -1.23
N ASN A 56 2.43 -9.16 -1.61
CA ASN A 56 2.98 -10.18 -2.49
C ASN A 56 2.33 -10.10 -3.88
N ASP A 57 3.13 -10.36 -4.91
CA ASP A 57 2.65 -10.43 -6.28
C ASP A 57 1.68 -11.61 -6.42
N ALA A 58 0.53 -11.36 -7.05
CA ALA A 58 -0.53 -12.35 -7.17
C ALA A 58 -0.18 -13.51 -8.12
N TYR A 59 0.83 -13.34 -9.00
CA TYR A 59 1.19 -14.32 -10.01
C TYR A 59 2.38 -15.17 -9.57
N ASP A 60 3.44 -14.53 -9.06
CA ASP A 60 4.68 -15.23 -8.70
C ASP A 60 4.90 -15.38 -7.19
N GLY A 61 4.02 -14.77 -6.37
CA GLY A 61 4.03 -14.89 -4.91
C GLY A 61 5.17 -14.16 -4.21
N LYS A 62 6.01 -13.40 -4.93
CA LYS A 62 7.14 -12.69 -4.32
C LYS A 62 6.71 -11.38 -3.69
N ALA A 63 7.41 -10.98 -2.63
CA ALA A 63 7.21 -9.68 -2.01
C ALA A 63 7.49 -8.54 -3.01
N MET A 64 6.72 -7.46 -2.96
CA MET A 64 6.86 -6.27 -3.81
C MET A 64 8.28 -5.67 -3.79
N GLY A 65 9.04 -5.85 -2.70
CA GLY A 65 10.44 -5.44 -2.62
C GLY A 65 11.33 -6.08 -3.69
N VAL A 66 11.03 -7.32 -4.12
CA VAL A 66 11.75 -7.98 -5.23
C VAL A 66 11.50 -7.26 -6.56
N ALA A 67 10.29 -6.74 -6.77
CA ALA A 67 10.00 -5.93 -7.95
C ALA A 67 10.75 -4.59 -7.91
N ALA A 68 10.94 -4.00 -6.72
CA ALA A 68 11.76 -2.80 -6.55
C ALA A 68 13.24 -3.09 -6.86
N GLU A 69 13.80 -4.20 -6.39
CA GLU A 69 15.17 -4.62 -6.72
C GLU A 69 15.35 -4.84 -8.22
N LYS A 70 14.36 -5.48 -8.88
CA LYS A 70 14.37 -5.64 -10.33
C LYS A 70 14.38 -4.28 -11.04
N CYS A 71 13.54 -3.34 -10.62
CA CYS A 71 13.50 -1.99 -11.18
C CYS A 71 14.85 -1.28 -11.01
N ALA A 72 15.46 -1.36 -9.82
CA ALA A 72 16.76 -0.79 -9.56
C ALA A 72 17.84 -1.38 -10.47
N ALA A 73 17.85 -2.70 -10.67
CA ALA A 73 18.77 -3.37 -11.58
C ALA A 73 18.54 -2.99 -13.05
N ASP A 74 17.30 -3.03 -13.53
CA ASP A 74 16.93 -2.73 -14.92
C ASP A 74 17.27 -1.27 -15.30
N HIS A 75 17.23 -0.36 -14.32
CA HIS A 75 17.50 1.07 -14.50
C HIS A 75 18.87 1.53 -13.97
N ASN A 76 19.71 0.61 -13.48
CA ASN A 76 21.02 0.91 -12.89
C ASN A 76 20.97 1.95 -11.74
N ILE A 77 19.94 1.88 -10.89
CA ILE A 77 19.80 2.76 -9.73
C ILE A 77 20.65 2.18 -8.60
N SER A 78 21.73 2.88 -8.26
CA SER A 78 22.66 2.46 -7.20
C SER A 78 22.01 2.50 -5.82
N ARG A 79 22.61 1.79 -4.87
CA ARG A 79 22.16 1.82 -3.48
C ARG A 79 22.32 3.22 -2.88
N GLU A 80 23.41 3.89 -3.23
CA GLU A 80 23.72 5.24 -2.78
C GLU A 80 22.65 6.25 -3.25
N GLU A 81 22.20 6.15 -4.50
CA GLU A 81 21.11 6.98 -5.03
C GLU A 81 19.77 6.73 -4.31
N GLN A 82 19.46 5.47 -4.00
CA GLN A 82 18.26 5.11 -3.23
C GLN A 82 18.31 5.69 -1.81
N ASP A 83 19.47 5.57 -1.14
CA ASP A 83 19.68 6.10 0.21
C ASP A 83 19.61 7.63 0.22
N ASP A 84 20.25 8.31 -0.73
CA ASP A 84 20.21 9.76 -0.86
C ASP A 84 18.77 10.25 -1.08
N PHE A 85 17.99 9.58 -1.94
CA PHE A 85 16.59 9.90 -2.14
C PHE A 85 15.78 9.75 -0.85
N ALA A 86 15.95 8.65 -0.12
CA ALA A 86 15.26 8.41 1.14
C ALA A 86 15.59 9.49 2.17
N ILE A 87 16.87 9.80 2.39
CA ILE A 87 17.31 10.84 3.32
C ILE A 87 16.69 12.20 2.96
N GLN A 88 16.69 12.56 1.69
CA GLN A 88 16.10 13.81 1.24
C GLN A 88 14.58 13.84 1.42
N SER A 89 13.90 12.71 1.20
CA SER A 89 12.46 12.59 1.45
C SER A 89 12.13 12.86 2.93
N TYR A 90 12.85 12.22 3.86
CA TYR A 90 12.67 12.42 5.30
C TYR A 90 12.94 13.87 5.72
N LYS A 91 14.05 14.47 5.26
CA LYS A 91 14.39 15.88 5.56
C LYS A 91 13.28 16.83 5.08
N LYS A 92 12.73 16.62 3.88
CA LYS A 92 11.62 17.41 3.34
C LYS A 92 10.35 17.25 4.19
N ALA A 93 9.98 16.01 4.53
CA ALA A 93 8.79 15.71 5.33
C ALA A 93 8.87 16.35 6.72
N GLN A 94 9.99 16.19 7.42
CA GLN A 94 10.24 16.80 8.72
C GLN A 94 10.13 18.33 8.67
N LYS A 95 10.78 18.96 7.68
CA LYS A 95 10.70 20.41 7.48
C LYS A 95 9.28 20.87 7.15
N ALA A 96 8.54 20.14 6.32
CA ALA A 96 7.16 20.47 5.97
C ALA A 96 6.24 20.39 7.19
N HIS A 97 6.41 19.35 8.02
CA HIS A 97 5.66 19.18 9.26
C HIS A 97 5.98 20.29 10.28
N ALA A 98 7.26 20.57 10.53
CA ALA A 98 7.69 21.62 11.45
C ALA A 98 7.17 23.02 11.03
N ASN A 99 7.09 23.27 9.72
CA ASN A 99 6.53 24.51 9.16
C ASN A 99 5.00 24.51 9.06
N GLY A 100 4.32 23.46 9.56
CA GLY A 100 2.87 23.37 9.57
C GLY A 100 2.21 23.21 8.21
N LYS A 101 2.94 22.75 7.17
CA LYS A 101 2.40 22.63 5.81
C LYS A 101 1.25 21.63 5.70
N PHE A 102 1.21 20.61 6.57
CA PHE A 102 0.16 19.59 6.57
C PHE A 102 -1.06 19.95 7.43
N LYS A 103 -1.10 21.14 8.06
CA LYS A 103 -2.21 21.51 8.96
C LYS A 103 -3.56 21.57 8.27
N ALA A 104 -3.59 21.91 6.97
CA ALA A 104 -4.84 22.06 6.23
C ALA A 104 -5.44 20.72 5.75
N GLU A 105 -4.63 19.66 5.68
CA GLU A 105 -5.02 18.36 5.12
C GLU A 105 -5.22 17.27 6.18
N ILE A 106 -4.77 17.47 7.43
CA ILE A 106 -4.91 16.52 8.54
C ILE A 106 -6.08 16.93 9.44
N ALA A 107 -7.08 16.04 9.57
CA ALA A 107 -8.13 16.12 10.57
C ALA A 107 -7.76 15.28 11.82
N PRO A 108 -8.20 15.68 13.04
CA PRO A 108 -7.91 14.96 14.29
C PRO A 108 -8.70 13.65 14.45
#